data_AF-A0A316I903-F1
#
_entry.id   AF-A0A316I903-F1
#
_cell.length_a   1.000
_cell.length_b   1.000
_cell.length_c   1.000
_cell.angle_alpha   90.00
_cell.angle_beta   90.00
_cell.angle_gamma   90.00
#
_symmetry.space_group_name_H-M   'P 1'
#
loop_
_entity.id
_entity.type
_entity.pdbx_description
1 polymer ?
#
loop_
_entity_poly.entity_id
_entity_poly.type
_entity_poly.pdbx_seq_one_letter_code
_entity_poly.pdbx_strand_id
1 'polypeptide(L)'
;MSWNGEWLSAPAYADRIGPALAVLRTSQDTGEIRRAASTVENAVAHNQVLYRGAAQALPSLLDVLDGGEAPAKAAVYDVLTEIVLAEPDDPDVLEACRPYLRRAVDAAWRDAGGTDEEVVSRTIDFLGNAVADPGLLGRGLREKLAGMPGEARKKAEEWLEELP
;
A
#
# COMPACT_ATOMS: atom_id res chain seq x y z
N MET A 1 -20.73 -10.37 -19.56
CA MET A 1 -19.71 -9.88 -18.62
C MET A 1 -19.92 -10.64 -17.32
N SER A 2 -19.11 -11.67 -17.09
CA SER A 2 -19.21 -12.54 -15.92
C SER A 2 -18.42 -11.94 -14.76
N TRP A 3 -19.16 -11.31 -13.85
CA TRP A 3 -18.70 -10.80 -12.57
C TRP A 3 -18.64 -12.01 -11.61
N ASN A 4 -17.43 -12.47 -11.25
CA ASN A 4 -17.28 -13.63 -10.36
C ASN A 4 -17.40 -13.15 -8.89
N GLY A 5 -18.63 -13.15 -8.40
CA GLY A 5 -19.05 -12.72 -7.06
C GLY A 5 -18.79 -13.71 -5.93
N GLU A 6 -17.78 -14.58 -6.01
CA GLU A 6 -17.53 -15.60 -4.98
C GLU A 6 -16.53 -15.17 -3.89
N TRP A 7 -16.11 -13.90 -3.86
CA TRP A 7 -15.23 -13.34 -2.81
C TRP A 7 -15.94 -12.36 -1.87
N LEU A 8 -17.26 -12.37 -1.95
CA LEU A 8 -18.19 -11.75 -1.03
C LEU A 8 -18.81 -12.80 -0.10
N SER A 9 -18.04 -13.41 0.79
CA SER A 9 -18.67 -14.16 1.89
C SER A 9 -19.38 -13.23 2.90
N ALA A 10 -19.19 -11.91 2.78
CA ALA A 10 -20.12 -10.91 3.29
C ALA A 10 -20.55 -9.98 2.14
N PRO A 11 -21.74 -10.20 1.52
CA PRO A 11 -22.32 -9.34 0.48
C PRO A 11 -22.27 -7.84 0.78
N ALA A 12 -22.29 -7.46 2.06
CA ALA A 12 -22.17 -6.08 2.50
C ALA A 12 -20.81 -5.41 2.16
N TYR A 13 -19.73 -6.13 1.85
CA TYR A 13 -18.39 -5.54 1.70
C TYR A 13 -18.04 -5.05 0.28
N ALA A 14 -18.48 -5.72 -0.80
CA ALA A 14 -18.23 -5.23 -2.17
C ALA A 14 -19.00 -3.96 -2.48
N ASP A 15 -20.23 -3.83 -1.98
CA ASP A 15 -21.03 -2.62 -2.16
C ASP A 15 -20.36 -1.39 -1.51
N ARG A 16 -19.45 -1.62 -0.55
CA ARG A 16 -18.71 -0.57 0.17
C ARG A 16 -17.31 -0.30 -0.40
N ILE A 17 -16.66 -1.29 -1.03
CA ILE A 17 -15.29 -1.10 -1.53
C ILE A 17 -15.23 -0.19 -2.76
N GLY A 18 -16.18 -0.31 -3.70
CA GLY A 18 -16.23 0.53 -4.90
C GLY A 18 -16.31 2.03 -4.58
N PRO A 19 -17.26 2.47 -3.74
CA PRO A 19 -17.33 3.85 -3.27
C PRO A 19 -16.08 4.31 -2.51
N ALA A 20 -15.50 3.45 -1.66
CA ALA A 20 -14.27 3.78 -0.94
C ALA A 20 -13.08 4.02 -1.90
N LEU A 21 -12.90 3.16 -2.90
CA LEU A 21 -11.88 3.33 -3.94
C LEU A 21 -12.11 4.61 -4.77
N ALA A 22 -13.37 4.98 -5.02
CA ALA A 22 -13.68 6.24 -5.67
C ALA A 22 -13.27 7.45 -4.81
N VAL A 23 -13.57 7.42 -3.50
CA VAL A 23 -13.16 8.46 -2.55
C VAL A 23 -11.64 8.62 -2.52
N LEU A 24 -10.87 7.52 -2.46
CA LEU A 24 -9.41 7.58 -2.49
C LEU A 24 -8.86 8.23 -3.77
N ARG A 25 -9.56 8.09 -4.90
CA ARG A 25 -9.15 8.69 -6.17
C ARG A 25 -9.47 10.17 -6.29
N THR A 26 -10.54 10.65 -5.66
CA THR A 26 -11.11 11.97 -5.99
C THR A 26 -11.23 12.93 -4.81
N SER A 27 -11.27 12.43 -3.58
CA SER A 27 -11.44 13.29 -2.41
C SER A 27 -10.12 13.97 -2.04
N GLN A 28 -10.23 15.19 -1.52
CA GLN A 28 -9.14 15.92 -0.87
C GLN A 28 -9.37 16.05 0.65
N ASP A 29 -10.53 15.57 1.14
CA ASP A 29 -10.84 15.57 2.57
C ASP A 29 -10.11 14.42 3.24
N THR A 30 -9.14 14.75 4.10
CA THR A 30 -8.29 13.77 4.79
C THR A 30 -9.08 12.83 5.70
N GLY A 31 -10.22 13.28 6.24
CA GLY A 31 -11.12 12.46 7.04
C GLY A 31 -11.89 11.44 6.20
N GLU A 32 -12.37 11.83 5.02
CA GLU A 32 -12.99 10.92 4.06
C GLU A 32 -11.99 9.89 3.51
N ILE A 33 -10.79 10.34 3.13
CA ILE A 33 -9.71 9.49 2.65
C ILE A 33 -9.37 8.42 3.71
N ARG A 34 -9.20 8.82 4.98
CA ARG A 34 -8.89 7.87 6.06
C ARG A 34 -9.99 6.83 6.26
N ARG A 35 -11.26 7.24 6.23
CA ARG A 35 -12.40 6.31 6.33
C ARG A 35 -12.46 5.35 5.15
N ALA A 36 -12.19 5.86 3.94
CA ALA A 36 -12.15 5.06 2.73
C ALA A 36 -11.00 4.03 2.76
N ALA A 37 -9.79 4.46 3.14
CA ALA A 37 -8.64 3.59 3.30
C ALA A 37 -8.91 2.45 4.29
N SER A 38 -9.43 2.76 5.48
CA SER A 38 -9.81 1.74 6.47
C SER A 38 -10.91 0.80 5.97
N THR A 39 -11.84 1.30 5.14
CA THR A 39 -12.86 0.44 4.52
C THR A 39 -12.24 -0.54 3.52
N VAL A 40 -11.27 -0.09 2.73
CA VAL A 40 -10.53 -0.95 1.79
C VAL A 40 -9.67 -1.95 2.54
N GLU A 41 -8.87 -1.51 3.50
CA GLU A 41 -8.01 -2.34 4.36
C GLU A 41 -8.81 -3.50 4.99
N ASN A 42 -9.92 -3.19 5.66
CA ASN A 42 -10.78 -4.21 6.27
C ASN A 42 -11.43 -5.17 5.26
N ALA A 43 -11.47 -4.82 3.97
CA ALA A 43 -11.98 -5.70 2.93
C ALA A 43 -10.90 -6.61 2.33
N VAL A 44 -9.61 -6.25 2.47
CA VAL A 44 -8.50 -6.91 1.77
C VAL A 44 -7.49 -7.59 2.70
N ALA A 45 -7.30 -7.09 3.92
CA ALA A 45 -6.24 -7.49 4.85
C ALA A 45 -6.68 -7.52 6.34
N HIS A 46 -7.97 -7.72 6.63
CA HIS A 46 -8.50 -7.63 8.01
C HIS A 46 -7.90 -8.68 8.96
N ASN A 47 -7.54 -8.25 10.18
CA ASN A 47 -6.90 -9.09 11.21
C ASN A 47 -5.68 -9.87 10.68
N GLN A 48 -4.88 -9.25 9.81
CA GLN A 48 -3.71 -9.88 9.19
C GLN A 48 -4.04 -11.09 8.30
N VAL A 49 -5.27 -11.20 7.80
CA VAL A 49 -5.67 -12.20 6.82
C VAL A 49 -5.88 -11.52 5.47
N LEU A 50 -5.15 -11.98 4.45
CA LEU A 50 -5.21 -11.48 3.08
C LEU A 50 -6.26 -12.25 2.29
N TYR A 51 -7.30 -11.54 1.82
CA TYR A 51 -8.43 -12.11 1.08
C TYR A 51 -8.28 -11.91 -0.44
N ARG A 52 -8.89 -12.75 -1.31
CA ARG A 52 -8.80 -12.53 -2.78
C ARG A 52 -9.37 -11.20 -3.27
N GLY A 53 -10.16 -10.49 -2.46
CA GLY A 53 -10.56 -9.10 -2.74
C GLY A 53 -9.34 -8.17 -2.95
N ALA A 54 -8.20 -8.47 -2.34
CA ALA A 54 -6.96 -7.72 -2.48
C ALA A 54 -6.50 -7.61 -3.94
N ALA A 55 -6.45 -8.73 -4.67
CA ALA A 55 -6.03 -8.75 -6.08
C ALA A 55 -6.92 -7.89 -6.98
N GLN A 56 -8.19 -7.70 -6.60
CA GLN A 56 -9.15 -6.87 -7.34
C GLN A 56 -9.02 -5.38 -6.98
N ALA A 57 -8.70 -5.06 -5.72
CA ALA A 57 -8.52 -3.69 -5.25
C ALA A 57 -7.17 -3.09 -5.68
N LEU A 58 -6.11 -3.91 -5.72
CA LEU A 58 -4.73 -3.47 -6.01
C LEU A 58 -4.57 -2.65 -7.29
N PRO A 59 -5.17 -2.99 -8.45
CA PRO A 59 -5.12 -2.13 -9.64
C PRO A 59 -5.61 -0.70 -9.37
N SER A 60 -6.70 -0.56 -8.62
CA SER A 60 -7.28 0.75 -8.30
C SER A 60 -6.44 1.54 -7.30
N LEU A 61 -5.79 0.86 -6.36
CA LEU A 61 -4.84 1.47 -5.43
C LEU A 61 -3.59 1.97 -6.16
N LEU A 62 -3.08 1.22 -7.13
CA LEU A 62 -1.96 1.64 -7.98
C LEU A 62 -2.31 2.88 -8.82
N ASP A 63 -3.53 2.99 -9.33
CA ASP A 63 -3.97 4.20 -10.04
C ASP A 63 -3.89 5.45 -9.13
N VAL A 64 -4.21 5.31 -7.84
CA VAL A 64 -4.07 6.39 -6.85
C VAL A 64 -2.60 6.72 -6.61
N LEU A 65 -1.70 5.74 -6.57
CA LEU A 65 -0.25 6.02 -6.47
C LEU A 65 0.28 6.76 -7.70
N ASP A 66 -0.23 6.45 -8.89
CA ASP A 66 0.27 7.04 -10.13
C ASP A 66 -0.25 8.48 -10.37
N GLY A 67 -1.46 8.83 -9.89
CA GLY A 67 -2.07 10.13 -10.17
C GLY A 67 -2.81 10.83 -9.02
N GLY A 68 -2.84 10.24 -7.82
CA GLY A 68 -3.52 10.78 -6.65
C GLY A 68 -2.72 11.86 -5.92
N GLU A 69 -3.44 12.63 -5.10
CA GLU A 69 -2.87 13.65 -4.21
C GLU A 69 -2.16 13.03 -3.01
N ALA A 70 -1.25 13.78 -2.38
CA ALA A 70 -0.40 13.29 -1.29
C ALA A 70 -1.15 12.57 -0.14
N PRO A 71 -2.27 13.10 0.39
CA PRO A 71 -3.00 12.40 1.46
C PRO A 71 -3.55 11.04 1.03
N ALA A 72 -4.00 10.93 -0.21
CA ALA A 72 -4.51 9.68 -0.76
C ALA A 72 -3.38 8.68 -0.99
N LYS A 73 -2.24 9.13 -1.54
CA LYS A 73 -1.04 8.30 -1.69
C LYS A 73 -0.56 7.73 -0.36
N ALA A 74 -0.42 8.58 0.66
CA ALA A 74 0.00 8.16 2.00
C ALA A 74 -0.95 7.09 2.56
N ALA A 75 -2.26 7.31 2.46
CA ALA A 75 -3.26 6.34 2.91
C ALA A 75 -3.22 5.02 2.12
N VAL A 76 -2.89 5.06 0.82
CA VAL A 76 -2.72 3.85 0.01
C VAL A 76 -1.47 3.07 0.41
N TYR A 77 -0.35 3.74 0.73
CA TYR A 77 0.83 3.05 1.26
C TYR A 77 0.57 2.35 2.60
N ASP A 78 -0.26 2.94 3.47
CA ASP A 78 -0.71 2.27 4.69
C ASP A 78 -1.47 0.96 4.35
N VAL A 79 -2.46 1.02 3.45
CA VAL A 79 -3.21 -0.18 3.01
C VAL A 79 -2.29 -1.24 2.38
N LEU A 80 -1.33 -0.82 1.55
CA LEU A 80 -0.38 -1.73 0.92
C LEU A 80 0.56 -2.39 1.93
N THR A 81 0.91 -1.69 3.00
CA THR A 81 1.70 -2.24 4.11
C THR A 81 0.94 -3.35 4.81
N GLU A 82 -0.35 -3.13 5.13
CA GLU A 82 -1.21 -4.17 5.72
C GLU A 82 -1.36 -5.38 4.79
N ILE A 83 -1.50 -5.17 3.48
CA ILE A 83 -1.55 -6.26 2.50
C ILE A 83 -0.27 -7.11 2.51
N VAL A 84 0.90 -6.49 2.65
CA VAL A 84 2.20 -7.20 2.66
C VAL A 84 2.42 -7.95 3.98
N LEU A 85 1.91 -7.42 5.08
CA LEU A 85 2.02 -8.03 6.42
C LEU A 85 1.01 -9.16 6.64
N ALA A 86 -0.08 -9.21 5.87
CA ALA A 86 -1.13 -10.19 6.04
C ALA A 86 -0.77 -11.57 5.45
N GLU A 87 -1.24 -12.63 6.12
CA GLU A 87 -1.12 -14.01 5.66
C GLU A 87 -2.26 -14.36 4.69
N PRO A 88 -1.98 -14.98 3.53
CA PRO A 88 -3.02 -15.38 2.57
C PRO A 88 -3.98 -16.41 3.15
N ASP A 89 -5.28 -16.18 2.99
CA ASP A 89 -6.30 -17.18 3.31
C ASP A 89 -6.27 -18.39 2.35
N ASP A 90 -5.74 -18.17 1.14
CA ASP A 90 -5.49 -19.15 0.09
C ASP A 90 -4.16 -18.81 -0.61
N PRO A 91 -3.23 -19.77 -0.79
CA PRO A 91 -1.95 -19.53 -1.46
C PRO A 91 -2.07 -18.83 -2.83
N ASP A 92 -3.15 -19.08 -3.58
CA ASP A 92 -3.37 -18.47 -4.89
C ASP A 92 -3.61 -16.96 -4.81
N VAL A 93 -4.05 -16.44 -3.64
CA VAL A 93 -4.26 -15.01 -3.42
C VAL A 93 -2.94 -14.25 -3.52
N LEU A 94 -1.90 -14.76 -2.84
CA LEU A 94 -0.60 -14.11 -2.81
C LEU A 94 0.02 -14.09 -4.22
N GLU A 95 -0.10 -15.19 -4.97
CA GLU A 95 0.37 -15.25 -6.35
C GLU A 95 -0.37 -14.26 -7.26
N ALA A 96 -1.68 -14.09 -7.07
CA ALA A 96 -2.45 -13.09 -7.82
C ALA A 96 -2.06 -11.64 -7.46
N CYS A 97 -1.66 -11.38 -6.21
CA CYS A 97 -1.23 -10.06 -5.74
C CYS A 97 0.21 -9.71 -6.16
N ARG A 98 1.10 -10.71 -6.30
CA ARG A 98 2.53 -10.56 -6.59
C ARG A 98 2.88 -9.55 -7.70
N PRO A 99 2.26 -9.57 -8.91
CA PRO A 99 2.60 -8.61 -9.95
C PRO A 99 2.25 -7.15 -9.57
N TYR A 100 1.19 -6.94 -8.79
CA TYR A 100 0.78 -5.61 -8.35
C TYR A 100 1.64 -5.11 -7.19
N LEU A 101 2.00 -5.97 -6.24
CA LEU A 101 2.92 -5.62 -5.16
C LEU A 101 4.30 -5.24 -5.69
N ARG A 102 4.78 -5.91 -6.74
CA ARG A 102 6.01 -5.49 -7.43
C ARG A 102 5.90 -4.08 -8.01
N ARG A 103 4.78 -3.75 -8.66
CA ARG A 103 4.53 -2.40 -9.18
C ARG A 103 4.42 -1.36 -8.05
N ALA A 104 3.84 -1.73 -6.92
CA ALA A 104 3.77 -0.88 -5.74
C ALA A 104 5.18 -0.59 -5.19
N VAL A 105 6.09 -1.57 -5.17
CA VAL A 105 7.50 -1.36 -4.81
C VAL A 105 8.20 -0.40 -5.78
N ASP A 106 7.94 -0.52 -7.09
CA ASP A 106 8.50 0.41 -8.08
C ASP A 106 7.96 1.85 -7.88
N ALA A 107 6.67 1.99 -7.57
CA ALA A 107 6.06 3.29 -7.22
C ALA A 107 6.63 3.85 -5.92
N ALA A 108 6.81 3.01 -4.91
CA ALA A 108 7.40 3.37 -3.63
C ALA A 108 8.83 3.90 -3.80
N TRP A 109 9.67 3.24 -4.58
CA TRP A 109 11.01 3.79 -4.85
C TRP A 109 11.00 5.15 -5.54
N ARG A 110 10.00 5.41 -6.38
CA ARG A 110 9.79 6.73 -7.02
C ARG A 110 9.43 7.78 -5.96
N ASP A 111 8.41 7.50 -5.15
CA ASP A 111 7.87 8.43 -4.16
C ASP A 111 8.81 8.64 -2.97
N ALA A 112 9.67 7.67 -2.64
CA ALA A 112 10.69 7.79 -1.60
C ALA A 112 11.74 8.90 -1.87
N GLY A 113 11.81 9.40 -3.11
CA GLY A 113 12.64 10.56 -3.48
C GLY A 113 11.88 11.89 -3.51
N GLY A 114 10.62 11.91 -3.06
CA GLY A 114 9.77 13.10 -3.02
C GLY A 114 10.06 14.03 -1.83
N THR A 115 9.30 15.13 -1.77
CA THR A 115 9.42 16.15 -0.71
C THR A 115 8.27 16.14 0.29
N ASP A 116 7.18 15.42 -0.01
CA ASP A 116 6.04 15.32 0.89
C ASP A 116 6.36 14.34 2.03
N GLU A 117 6.47 14.87 3.25
CA GLU A 117 6.97 14.10 4.39
C GLU A 117 6.07 12.93 4.78
N GLU A 118 4.76 13.09 4.67
CA GLU A 118 3.82 12.02 5.00
C GLU A 118 3.90 10.89 3.97
N VAL A 119 3.90 11.22 2.67
CA VAL A 119 4.02 10.22 1.60
C VAL A 119 5.35 9.47 1.69
N VAL A 120 6.47 10.19 1.83
CA VAL A 120 7.79 9.54 1.91
C VAL A 120 7.86 8.66 3.16
N SER A 121 7.39 9.13 4.31
CA SER A 121 7.40 8.33 5.55
C SER A 121 6.64 7.01 5.41
N ARG A 122 5.42 7.02 4.83
CA ARG A 122 4.63 5.79 4.60
C ARG A 122 5.24 4.87 3.54
N THR A 123 5.88 5.48 2.56
CA THR A 123 6.62 4.76 1.53
C THR A 123 7.79 3.98 2.11
N ILE A 124 8.53 4.56 3.07
CA ILE A 124 9.64 3.86 3.75
C ILE A 124 9.12 2.67 4.56
N ASP A 125 8.01 2.82 5.30
CA ASP A 125 7.38 1.70 6.02
C ASP A 125 7.01 0.57 5.06
N PHE A 126 6.36 0.90 3.95
CA PHE A 126 5.98 -0.08 2.95
C PHE A 126 7.20 -0.79 2.36
N LEU A 127 8.25 -0.04 1.98
CA LEU A 127 9.49 -0.63 1.42
C LEU A 127 10.18 -1.56 2.40
N GLY A 128 10.27 -1.18 3.67
CA GLY A 128 10.89 -1.99 4.72
C GLY A 128 10.21 -3.36 4.89
N ASN A 129 8.89 -3.40 4.72
CA ASN A 129 8.12 -4.64 4.81
C ASN A 129 8.05 -5.42 3.48
N ALA A 130 8.03 -4.73 2.34
CA ALA A 130 7.80 -5.33 1.02
C ALA A 130 9.07 -5.84 0.32
N VAL A 131 10.23 -5.23 0.58
CA VAL A 131 11.49 -5.59 -0.08
C VAL A 131 12.17 -6.72 0.68
N ALA A 132 11.98 -7.94 0.20
CA ALA A 132 12.51 -9.16 0.84
C ALA A 132 14.04 -9.30 0.81
N ASP A 133 14.76 -8.55 -0.04
CA ASP A 133 16.23 -8.59 -0.13
C ASP A 133 16.82 -7.42 0.68
N PRO A 134 17.47 -7.69 1.84
CA PRO A 134 18.06 -6.64 2.69
C PRO A 134 19.14 -5.82 1.97
N GLY A 135 19.89 -6.43 1.05
CA GLY A 135 20.92 -5.75 0.29
C GLY A 135 20.33 -4.78 -0.73
N LEU A 136 19.21 -5.13 -1.36
CA LEU A 136 18.48 -4.21 -2.24
C LEU A 136 17.83 -3.07 -1.46
N LEU A 137 17.13 -3.37 -0.36
CA LEU A 137 16.54 -2.36 0.51
C LEU A 137 17.61 -1.38 1.02
N GLY A 138 18.69 -1.91 1.58
CA GLY A 138 19.77 -1.11 2.13
C GLY A 138 20.52 -0.26 1.12
N ARG A 139 20.68 -0.72 -0.14
CA ARG A 139 21.25 0.13 -1.20
C ARG A 139 20.30 1.26 -1.58
N GLY A 140 19.03 0.94 -1.84
CA GLY A 140 18.04 1.93 -2.27
C GLY A 140 17.78 3.02 -1.24
N LEU A 141 17.70 2.68 0.06
CA LEU A 141 17.54 3.66 1.14
C LEU A 141 18.75 4.59 1.22
N ARG A 142 19.98 4.06 1.19
CA ARG A 142 21.22 4.87 1.23
C ARG A 142 21.34 5.83 0.06
N GLU A 143 20.94 5.42 -1.15
CA GLU A 143 20.96 6.27 -2.34
C GLU A 143 20.02 7.49 -2.21
N LYS A 144 18.89 7.34 -1.52
CA LYS A 144 17.86 8.38 -1.38
C LYS A 144 17.96 9.20 -0.10
N LEU A 145 18.68 8.70 0.90
CA LEU A 145 18.70 9.24 2.27
C LEU A 145 18.95 10.75 2.37
N ALA A 146 19.87 11.26 1.56
CA ALA A 146 20.25 12.67 1.58
C ALA A 146 19.13 13.62 1.11
N GLY A 147 18.18 13.13 0.31
CA GLY A 147 17.05 13.89 -0.21
C GLY A 147 15.76 13.75 0.59
N MET A 148 15.72 12.89 1.61
CA MET A 148 14.50 12.62 2.39
C MET A 148 14.22 13.73 3.42
N PRO A 149 12.93 14.05 3.68
CA PRO A 149 12.52 14.93 4.78
C PRO A 149 12.78 14.29 6.15
N GLY A 150 12.72 15.09 7.22
CA GLY A 150 13.29 14.77 8.54
C GLY A 150 12.84 13.44 9.14
N GLU A 151 11.54 13.27 9.35
CA GLU A 151 10.98 12.05 9.96
C GLU A 151 11.15 10.83 9.04
N ALA A 152 10.96 11.03 7.74
CA ALA A 152 11.14 9.94 6.77
C ALA A 152 12.60 9.46 6.70
N ARG A 153 13.55 10.39 6.79
CA ARG A 153 14.98 10.09 6.85
C ARG A 153 15.32 9.30 8.12
N LYS A 154 14.84 9.76 9.28
CA LYS A 154 15.06 9.06 10.55
C LYS A 154 14.54 7.62 10.48
N LYS A 155 13.34 7.43 9.94
CA LYS A 155 12.74 6.11 9.73
C LYS A 155 13.56 5.25 8.76
N ALA A 156 14.11 5.82 7.69
CA ALA A 156 15.00 5.10 6.79
C ALA A 156 16.33 4.70 7.47
N GLU A 157 16.86 5.55 8.37
CA GLU A 157 18.03 5.23 9.20
C GLU A 157 17.72 4.07 10.17
N GLU A 158 16.55 4.07 10.83
CA GLU A 158 16.10 2.97 11.69
C GLU A 158 16.05 1.63 10.92
N TRP A 159 15.41 1.61 9.74
CA TRP A 159 15.42 0.41 8.90
C TRP A 159 16.84 -0.04 8.51
N LEU A 160 17.74 0.90 8.18
CA LEU A 160 19.12 0.58 7.81
C LEU A 160 19.93 -0.02 8.97
N GLU A 161 19.61 0.34 10.22
CA GLU A 161 20.23 -0.20 11.43
C GLU A 161 19.75 -1.63 11.73
N GLU A 162 18.53 -1.98 11.33
CA GLU A 162 17.92 -3.30 11.55
C GLU A 162 18.30 -4.35 10.49
N LEU A 163 18.93 -3.95 9.37
CA LEU A 163 19.32 -4.89 8.31
C LEU A 163 20.46 -5.82 8.78
N PRO A 164 20.38 -7.13 8.45
CA PRO A 164 21.39 -8.13 8.80
C PRO A 164 22.72 -7.98 8.05
#